data_AF-A0A1M3NZK5-F1
#
_entry.id   AF-A0A1M3NZK5-F1
#
_cell.length_a   1.000
_cell.length_b   1.000
_cell.length_c   1.000
_cell.angle_alpha   90.00
_cell.angle_beta   90.00
_cell.angle_gamma   90.00
#
_symmetry.space_group_name_H-M   'P 1'
#
loop_
_entity.id
_entity.type
_entity.pdbx_description
1 polymer ?
#
loop_
_entity_poly.entity_id
_entity_poly.type
_entity_poly.pdbx_seq_one_letter_code
_entity_poly.pdbx_strand_id
1 'polypeptide(L)'
;MNILSRPEIVVPDLLGNGKSLKQYRGEVVERTRNSGHYNGLEKLELREADPIGYEKLFSKIRGGLVHARETAKKIAASPIVEQEGELCFTLYNAVGDCILTSTGIIIHVGTMGAAIKYMIENDWENNPGINPGDMFTNNDCQIGKPLLTIRPTSRPLRCTTRFSIAVPEYTQVTSSG
;
A
#
# COMPACT_ATOMS: atom_id res chain seq x y z
N MET A 1 -10.53 -43.71 -15.38
CA MET A 1 -9.48 -42.87 -14.79
C MET A 1 -9.89 -41.43 -15.06
N ASN A 2 -10.58 -40.79 -14.11
CA ASN A 2 -11.06 -39.42 -14.30
C ASN A 2 -9.88 -38.47 -14.26
N ILE A 3 -9.59 -37.82 -15.38
CA ILE A 3 -8.76 -36.62 -15.44
C ILE A 3 -9.51 -35.58 -14.60
N LEU A 4 -9.02 -35.36 -13.38
CA LEU A 4 -9.41 -34.19 -12.60
C LEU A 4 -8.92 -32.98 -13.39
N SER A 5 -9.84 -32.34 -14.11
CA SER A 5 -9.64 -31.01 -14.68
C SER A 5 -9.12 -30.11 -13.57
N ARG A 6 -7.92 -29.54 -13.76
CA ARG A 6 -7.41 -28.49 -12.88
C ARG A 6 -8.51 -27.43 -12.72
N PRO A 7 -8.84 -27.00 -11.49
CA PRO A 7 -9.79 -25.91 -11.33
C PRO A 7 -9.24 -24.71 -12.11
N GLU A 8 -10.09 -24.13 -12.96
CA GLU A 8 -9.76 -22.86 -13.61
C GLU A 8 -9.38 -21.87 -12.52
N ILE A 9 -8.15 -21.39 -12.56
CA ILE A 9 -7.70 -20.33 -11.65
C ILE A 9 -8.45 -19.09 -12.12
N VAL A 10 -9.57 -18.79 -11.46
CA VAL A 10 -10.28 -17.52 -11.62
C VAL A 10 -9.32 -16.46 -11.12
N VAL A 11 -8.61 -15.80 -12.02
CA VAL A 11 -7.73 -14.68 -11.69
C VAL A 11 -8.65 -13.55 -11.20
N PRO A 12 -8.55 -13.12 -9.92
CA PRO A 12 -9.36 -12.02 -9.43
C PRO A 12 -9.05 -10.75 -10.24
N ASP A 13 -10.06 -10.09 -10.80
CA ASP A 13 -9.85 -8.83 -11.53
C ASP A 13 -9.81 -7.64 -10.57
N LEU A 14 -8.77 -7.60 -9.72
CA LEU A 14 -8.60 -6.53 -8.72
C LEU A 14 -8.35 -5.16 -9.36
N LEU A 15 -7.80 -5.16 -10.57
CA LEU A 15 -7.43 -3.95 -11.30
C LEU A 15 -8.53 -3.48 -12.27
N GLY A 16 -9.54 -4.29 -12.55
CA GLY A 16 -10.58 -4.01 -13.56
C GLY A 16 -10.05 -4.02 -15.00
N ASN A 17 -8.88 -4.61 -15.24
CA ASN A 17 -8.19 -4.60 -16.53
C ASN A 17 -7.74 -6.00 -17.00
N GLY A 18 -8.17 -7.05 -16.29
CA GLY A 18 -7.87 -8.44 -16.62
C GLY A 18 -6.41 -8.86 -16.37
N LYS A 19 -5.61 -8.02 -15.71
CA LYS A 19 -4.22 -8.34 -15.34
C LYS A 19 -4.13 -8.66 -13.85
N SER A 20 -3.27 -9.60 -13.51
CA SER A 20 -2.84 -9.79 -12.12
C SER A 20 -2.02 -8.60 -11.63
N LEU A 21 -1.97 -8.41 -10.31
CA LEU A 21 -1.11 -7.42 -9.66
C LEU A 21 0.36 -7.58 -10.07
N LYS A 22 0.81 -8.83 -10.20
CA LYS A 22 2.20 -9.16 -10.58
C LYS A 22 2.52 -8.76 -12.02
N GLN A 23 1.62 -9.07 -12.96
CA GLN A 23 1.76 -8.63 -14.34
C GLN A 23 1.77 -7.12 -14.45
N TYR A 24 0.80 -6.45 -13.83
CA TYR A 24 0.69 -4.99 -13.87
C TYR A 24 1.92 -4.30 -13.27
N ARG A 25 2.43 -4.79 -12.12
CA ARG A 25 3.67 -4.30 -11.52
C ARG A 25 4.87 -4.51 -12.45
N GLY A 26 4.99 -5.68 -13.07
CA GLY A 26 6.05 -5.98 -14.03
C GLY A 26 6.08 -4.95 -15.16
N GLU A 27 4.93 -4.65 -15.75
CA GLU A 27 4.83 -3.66 -16.82
C GLU A 27 5.17 -2.23 -16.35
N VAL A 28 4.73 -1.82 -15.15
CA VAL A 28 5.09 -0.51 -14.59
C VAL A 28 6.61 -0.40 -14.44
N VAL A 29 7.27 -1.45 -13.95
CA VAL A 29 8.73 -1.49 -13.78
C VAL A 29 9.44 -1.46 -15.14
N GLU A 30 8.94 -2.20 -16.14
CA GLU A 30 9.51 -2.19 -17.49
C GLU A 30 9.36 -0.82 -18.17
N ARG A 31 8.18 -0.21 -18.13
CA ARG A 31 7.97 1.16 -18.64
C ARG A 31 8.90 2.15 -17.97
N THR A 32 9.06 2.04 -16.65
CA THR A 32 9.98 2.90 -15.88
C THR A 32 11.42 2.72 -16.31
N ARG A 33 11.87 1.47 -16.50
CA ARG A 33 13.23 1.16 -16.95
C ARG A 33 13.51 1.71 -18.35
N ASN A 34 12.53 1.60 -19.25
CA ASN A 34 12.70 1.95 -20.66
C ASN A 34 12.68 3.46 -20.90
N SER A 35 11.81 4.21 -20.21
CA SER A 35 11.70 5.66 -20.42
C SER A 35 12.51 6.51 -19.43
N GLY A 36 12.96 5.93 -18.32
CA GLY A 36 13.53 6.68 -17.19
C GLY A 36 12.52 7.48 -16.36
N HIS A 37 11.23 7.41 -16.70
CA HIS A 37 10.13 8.10 -16.01
C HIS A 37 9.22 7.09 -15.32
N TYR A 38 8.75 7.41 -14.11
CA TYR A 38 7.88 6.51 -13.35
C TYR A 38 6.66 6.08 -14.19
N ASN A 39 6.45 4.77 -14.34
CA ASN A 39 5.39 4.16 -15.15
C ASN A 39 5.36 4.62 -16.63
N GLY A 40 6.47 5.14 -17.17
CA GLY A 40 6.47 5.69 -18.53
C GLY A 40 5.87 7.09 -18.67
N LEU A 41 5.56 7.77 -17.56
CA LEU A 41 4.88 9.06 -17.57
C LEU A 41 5.86 10.21 -17.86
N GLU A 42 6.10 10.47 -19.15
CA GLU A 42 6.88 11.64 -19.60
C GLU A 42 6.12 12.96 -19.43
N LYS A 43 4.78 12.90 -19.47
CA LYS A 43 3.87 14.02 -19.23
C LYS A 43 2.89 13.68 -18.11
N LEU A 44 2.50 14.69 -17.35
CA LEU A 44 1.58 14.55 -16.23
C LEU A 44 0.20 15.07 -16.63
N GLU A 45 -0.52 14.31 -17.47
CA GLU A 45 -1.76 14.75 -18.13
C GLU A 45 -2.77 15.41 -17.19
N LEU A 46 -3.06 14.79 -16.03
CA LEU A 46 -4.01 15.35 -15.06
C LEU A 46 -3.51 16.69 -14.48
N ARG A 47 -2.22 16.78 -14.17
CA ARG A 47 -1.62 17.99 -13.59
C ARG A 47 -1.51 19.11 -14.62
N GLU A 48 -1.25 18.78 -15.88
CA GLU A 48 -1.12 19.74 -16.99
C GLU A 48 -2.48 20.23 -17.49
N ALA A 49 -3.46 19.34 -17.63
CA ALA A 49 -4.79 19.68 -18.13
C ALA A 49 -5.67 20.36 -17.07
N ASP A 50 -5.61 19.91 -15.81
CA ASP A 50 -6.38 20.48 -14.69
C ASP A 50 -5.52 20.62 -13.42
N PRO A 51 -4.64 21.63 -13.37
CA PRO A 51 -3.77 21.86 -12.21
C PRO A 51 -4.56 22.17 -10.93
N ILE A 52 -5.74 22.82 -11.05
CA ILE A 52 -6.58 23.17 -9.90
C ILE A 52 -7.23 21.90 -9.32
N GLY A 53 -7.78 21.04 -10.18
CA GLY A 53 -8.33 19.75 -9.77
C GLY A 53 -7.27 18.84 -9.17
N TYR A 54 -6.08 18.79 -9.76
CA TYR A 54 -4.94 18.04 -9.22
C TYR A 54 -4.58 18.51 -7.80
N GLU A 55 -4.40 19.82 -7.58
CA GLU A 55 -4.06 20.36 -6.26
C GLU A 55 -5.19 20.20 -5.24
N LYS A 56 -6.45 20.29 -5.69
CA LYS A 56 -7.62 20.02 -4.84
C LYS A 56 -7.65 18.56 -4.39
N LEU A 57 -7.35 17.61 -5.28
CA LEU A 57 -7.27 16.19 -4.97
C LEU A 57 -6.14 15.93 -3.97
N PHE A 58 -4.93 16.42 -4.27
CA PHE A 58 -3.77 16.32 -3.40
C PHE A 58 -4.07 16.87 -1.99
N SER A 59 -4.63 18.08 -1.90
CA SER A 59 -4.94 18.73 -0.63
C SER A 59 -5.98 17.95 0.18
N LYS A 60 -7.03 17.43 -0.47
CA LYS A 60 -8.07 16.64 0.20
C LYS A 60 -7.52 15.32 0.75
N ILE A 61 -6.79 14.55 -0.07
CA ILE A 61 -6.26 13.25 0.35
C ILE A 61 -5.21 13.44 1.46
N ARG A 62 -4.30 14.41 1.29
CA ARG A 62 -3.30 14.73 2.31
C ARG A 62 -3.95 15.18 3.62
N GLY A 63 -4.95 16.06 3.54
CA GLY A 63 -5.73 16.49 4.71
C GLY A 63 -6.44 15.31 5.39
N GLY A 64 -7.00 14.39 4.61
CA GLY A 64 -7.62 13.16 5.10
C GLY A 64 -6.64 12.24 5.84
N LEU A 65 -5.43 12.02 5.31
CA LEU A 65 -4.40 11.20 5.96
C LEU A 65 -3.90 11.82 7.28
N VAL A 66 -3.68 13.14 7.28
CA VAL A 66 -3.30 13.86 8.50
C VAL A 66 -4.43 13.76 9.53
N HIS A 67 -5.67 13.98 9.11
CA HIS A 67 -6.82 13.86 10.00
C HIS A 67 -7.00 12.43 10.55
N ALA A 68 -6.85 11.41 9.71
CA ALA A 68 -6.92 10.01 10.13
C ALA A 68 -5.88 9.70 11.22
N ARG A 69 -4.65 10.21 11.06
CA ARG A 69 -3.61 10.11 12.09
C ARG A 69 -4.01 10.77 13.40
N GLU A 70 -4.42 12.03 13.34
CA GLU A 70 -4.76 12.82 14.54
C GLU A 70 -5.98 12.29 15.28
N THR A 71 -6.89 11.63 14.57
CA THR A 71 -8.07 10.99 15.16
C THR A 71 -7.72 9.61 15.73
N ALA A 72 -7.00 8.77 14.99
CA ALA A 72 -6.66 7.41 15.41
C ALA A 72 -5.73 7.38 16.63
N LYS A 73 -4.82 8.34 16.77
CA LYS A 73 -3.90 8.38 17.93
C LYS A 73 -4.63 8.46 19.28
N LYS A 74 -5.82 9.08 19.31
CA LYS A 74 -6.64 9.26 20.52
C LYS A 74 -7.28 7.97 21.03
N ILE A 75 -7.30 6.92 20.20
CA ILE A 75 -7.85 5.61 20.55
C ILE A 75 -6.79 4.76 21.27
N ALA A 76 -5.51 5.07 21.07
CA ALA A 76 -4.43 4.27 21.62
C ALA A 76 -4.28 4.50 23.13
N ALA A 77 -4.22 3.40 23.90
CA ALA A 77 -3.92 3.46 25.33
C ALA A 77 -2.43 3.73 25.63
N SER A 78 -1.54 3.52 24.65
CA SER A 78 -0.11 3.71 24.81
C SER A 78 0.28 5.19 24.67
N PRO A 79 0.96 5.80 25.66
CA PRO A 79 1.44 7.18 25.57
C PRO A 79 2.37 7.42 24.37
N ILE A 80 3.09 6.38 23.92
CA ILE A 80 3.97 6.44 22.73
C ILE A 80 3.17 6.75 21.45
N VAL A 81 1.94 6.27 21.36
CA VAL A 81 1.09 6.51 20.18
C VAL A 81 0.23 7.75 20.39
N GLU A 82 -0.35 7.92 21.58
CA GLU A 82 -1.30 8.99 21.88
C GLU A 82 -0.61 10.36 22.01
N GLN A 83 0.53 10.43 22.70
CA GLN A 83 1.27 11.68 22.98
C GLN A 83 2.40 11.91 21.97
N GLU A 84 3.30 10.94 21.81
CA GLU A 84 4.48 11.08 20.93
C GLU A 84 4.12 10.95 19.45
N GLY A 85 2.98 10.33 19.14
CA GLY A 85 2.50 10.20 17.77
C GLY A 85 3.39 9.27 16.92
N GLU A 86 3.94 8.21 17.50
CA GLU A 86 4.68 7.17 16.75
C GLU A 86 3.73 6.27 15.94
N LEU A 87 2.98 6.87 15.02
CA LEU A 87 2.15 6.22 14.03
C LEU A 87 2.19 6.99 12.70
N CYS A 88 1.98 6.28 11.60
CA CYS A 88 1.86 6.86 10.27
C CYS A 88 0.79 6.15 9.45
N PHE A 89 0.09 6.90 8.61
CA PHE A 89 -0.86 6.40 7.61
C PHE A 89 -0.32 6.72 6.22
N THR A 90 -0.36 5.75 5.33
CA THR A 90 0.18 5.90 3.97
C THR A 90 -0.79 5.30 2.97
N LEU A 91 -1.00 6.02 1.87
CA LEU A 91 -1.80 5.57 0.74
C LEU A 91 -0.87 5.08 -0.36
N TYR A 92 -1.11 3.86 -0.85
CA TYR A 92 -0.34 3.22 -1.93
C TYR A 92 -1.21 3.09 -3.18
N ASN A 93 -0.55 3.04 -4.33
CA ASN A 93 -1.18 2.56 -5.55
C ASN A 93 -1.20 1.01 -5.58
N ALA A 94 -1.82 0.45 -6.62
CA ALA A 94 -1.97 -1.00 -6.75
C ALA A 94 -0.65 -1.78 -6.89
N VAL A 95 0.47 -1.12 -7.21
CA VAL A 95 1.79 -1.76 -7.33
C VAL A 95 2.65 -1.62 -6.06
N GLY A 96 2.08 -1.05 -4.99
CA GLY A 96 2.74 -0.89 -3.70
C GLY A 96 3.70 0.30 -3.64
N ASP A 97 3.54 1.29 -4.51
CA ASP A 97 4.26 2.56 -4.44
C ASP A 97 3.44 3.62 -3.71
N CYS A 98 4.08 4.36 -2.81
CA CYS A 98 3.43 5.36 -1.99
C CYS A 98 3.00 6.57 -2.81
N ILE A 99 1.72 6.94 -2.72
CA ILE A 99 1.17 8.16 -3.30
C ILE A 99 1.28 9.31 -2.28
N LEU A 100 0.79 9.11 -1.06
CA LEU A 100 0.77 10.12 0.00
C LEU A 100 0.94 9.50 1.38
N THR A 101 1.56 10.22 2.30
CA THR A 101 1.75 9.80 3.69
C THR A 101 1.38 10.90 4.67
N SER A 102 0.90 10.51 5.86
CA SER A 102 0.84 11.38 7.03
C SER A 102 2.25 11.64 7.59
N THR A 103 2.35 12.57 8.53
CA THR A 103 3.55 12.78 9.35
C THR A 103 3.75 11.64 10.36
N GLY A 104 4.83 11.71 11.15
CA GLY A 104 5.20 10.70 12.16
C GLY A 104 6.38 9.85 11.70
N ILE A 105 6.33 8.56 11.99
CA ILE A 105 7.38 7.57 11.68
C ILE A 105 7.38 7.16 10.20
N ILE A 106 7.68 8.10 9.31
CA ILE A 106 7.61 7.93 7.84
C ILE A 106 8.56 6.87 7.27
N ILE A 107 9.48 6.34 8.08
CA ILE A 107 10.34 5.21 7.69
C ILE A 107 9.51 4.00 7.21
N HIS A 108 8.29 3.85 7.71
CA HIS A 108 7.38 2.78 7.32
C HIS A 108 6.76 2.91 5.93
N VAL A 109 6.92 4.06 5.26
CA VAL A 109 6.51 4.23 3.86
C VAL A 109 7.22 3.20 2.97
N GLY A 110 8.53 3.00 3.18
CA GLY A 110 9.28 1.99 2.46
C GLY A 110 8.91 0.56 2.89
N THR A 111 8.71 0.33 4.18
CA THR A 111 8.52 -1.02 4.73
C THR A 111 7.17 -1.62 4.37
N MET A 112 6.11 -0.81 4.45
CA MET A 112 4.77 -1.23 4.07
C MET A 112 4.68 -1.42 2.56
N GLY A 113 5.31 -0.53 1.77
CA GLY A 113 5.45 -0.72 0.32
C GLY A 113 6.18 -2.01 -0.04
N ALA A 114 7.26 -2.36 0.67
CA ALA A 114 7.97 -3.63 0.48
C ALA A 114 7.10 -4.85 0.84
N ALA A 115 6.29 -4.76 1.90
CA ALA A 115 5.35 -5.81 2.25
C ALA A 115 4.25 -6.01 1.19
N ILE A 116 3.69 -4.93 0.65
CA ILE A 116 2.72 -5.00 -0.46
C ILE A 116 3.39 -5.65 -1.69
N LYS A 117 4.60 -5.21 -2.04
CA LYS A 117 5.36 -5.80 -3.15
C LYS A 117 5.64 -7.28 -2.92
N TYR A 118 5.94 -7.69 -1.69
CA TYR A 118 6.10 -9.10 -1.34
C TYR A 118 4.81 -9.89 -1.56
N MET A 119 3.66 -9.37 -1.15
CA MET A 119 2.36 -10.01 -1.41
C MET A 119 2.13 -10.20 -2.92
N ILE A 120 2.43 -9.17 -3.72
CA ILE A 120 2.33 -9.20 -5.18
C ILE A 120 3.26 -10.27 -5.78
N GLU A 121 4.52 -10.33 -5.35
CA GLU A 121 5.49 -11.28 -5.90
C GLU A 121 5.19 -12.74 -5.54
N ASN A 122 4.56 -12.96 -4.37
CA ASN A 122 4.21 -14.28 -3.83
C ASN A 122 2.76 -14.70 -4.14
N ASP A 123 2.11 -14.07 -5.12
CA ASP A 123 0.81 -14.48 -5.64
C ASP A 123 -0.32 -14.52 -4.59
N TRP A 124 -0.29 -13.57 -3.66
CA TRP A 124 -1.33 -13.44 -2.64
C TRP A 124 -2.72 -13.17 -3.21
N GLU A 125 -2.77 -12.65 -4.44
CA GLU A 125 -3.99 -12.49 -5.22
C GLU A 125 -4.73 -13.83 -5.42
N ASN A 126 -4.03 -14.94 -5.63
CA ASN A 126 -4.65 -16.26 -5.74
C ASN A 126 -4.78 -16.98 -4.40
N ASN A 127 -3.79 -16.86 -3.51
CA ASN A 127 -3.81 -17.51 -2.20
C ASN A 127 -2.98 -16.68 -1.19
N PRO A 128 -3.58 -16.10 -0.14
CA PRO A 128 -4.93 -16.36 0.39
C PRO A 128 -6.11 -15.72 -0.36
N GLY A 129 -5.85 -14.88 -1.36
CA GLY A 129 -6.84 -13.99 -1.95
C GLY A 129 -6.79 -12.60 -1.31
N ILE A 130 -7.15 -11.58 -2.09
CA ILE A 130 -7.26 -10.20 -1.63
C ILE A 130 -8.66 -9.72 -1.99
N ASN A 131 -9.52 -9.50 -1.00
CA ASN A 131 -10.90 -9.11 -1.21
C ASN A 131 -11.20 -7.74 -0.57
N PRO A 132 -12.22 -7.01 -1.08
CA PRO A 132 -12.72 -5.80 -0.43
C PRO A 132 -13.08 -6.05 1.04
N GLY A 133 -12.60 -5.17 1.94
CA GLY A 133 -12.81 -5.30 3.39
C GLY A 133 -11.72 -6.10 4.12
N ASP A 134 -10.81 -6.78 3.41
CA ASP A 134 -9.74 -7.53 4.03
C ASP A 134 -8.74 -6.62 4.78
N MET A 135 -8.25 -7.15 5.90
CA MET A 135 -7.21 -6.52 6.72
C MET A 135 -6.01 -7.44 6.87
N PHE A 136 -4.87 -7.05 6.30
CA PHE A 136 -3.61 -7.77 6.44
C PHE A 136 -2.77 -7.12 7.53
N THR A 137 -2.09 -7.90 8.36
CA THR A 137 -1.14 -7.38 9.34
C THR A 137 0.22 -8.00 9.14
N ASN A 138 1.27 -7.19 9.22
CA ASN A 138 2.64 -7.68 9.07
C ASN A 138 3.58 -6.95 10.04
N ASN A 139 4.58 -7.68 10.50
CA ASN A 139 5.69 -7.18 11.30
C ASN A 139 7.02 -7.91 11.00
N ASP A 140 7.10 -8.69 9.93
CA ASP A 140 8.31 -9.44 9.55
C ASP A 140 9.44 -8.49 9.11
N CYS A 141 10.62 -8.66 9.70
CA CYS A 141 11.79 -7.86 9.40
C CYS A 141 12.50 -8.30 8.11
N GLN A 142 12.34 -9.56 7.69
CA GLN A 142 12.99 -10.09 6.48
C GLN A 142 12.38 -9.54 5.19
N ILE A 143 11.13 -9.08 5.27
CA ILE A 143 10.33 -8.60 4.12
C ILE A 143 10.45 -7.08 3.91
N GLY A 144 11.29 -6.39 4.69
CA GLY A 144 11.66 -5.00 4.41
C GLY A 144 11.46 -4.00 5.55
N LYS A 145 11.64 -4.39 6.81
CA LYS A 145 11.84 -3.37 7.87
C LYS A 145 13.31 -2.98 7.99
N PRO A 146 13.66 -1.69 8.09
CA PRO A 146 14.92 -1.30 8.67
C PRO A 146 14.92 -1.69 10.14
N LEU A 147 15.99 -2.35 10.55
CA LEU A 147 16.35 -2.51 11.95
C LEU A 147 16.69 -1.13 12.52
N LEU A 148 15.71 -0.35 12.97
CA LEU A 148 15.98 0.88 13.71
C LEU A 148 16.26 0.52 15.17
N THR A 149 17.53 0.21 15.47
CA THR A 149 18.03 0.01 16.83
C THR A 149 18.55 1.34 17.39
N ILE A 150 17.85 1.93 18.36
CA ILE A 150 18.49 2.81 19.36
C ILE A 150 17.97 2.45 20.75
N ARG A 151 18.69 1.56 21.46
CA ARG A 151 19.12 1.67 22.87
C ARG A 151 20.17 0.59 23.17
N PRO A 152 21.20 0.86 23.99
CA PRO A 152 22.10 -0.17 24.48
C PRO A 152 21.40 -0.90 25.64
N THR A 153 21.00 -2.16 25.46
CA THR A 153 20.87 -3.12 26.58
C THR A 153 20.66 -4.55 26.07
N SER A 154 21.32 -5.46 26.79
CA SER A 154 21.65 -6.87 26.53
C SER A 154 20.48 -7.87 26.50
N ARG A 155 19.38 -7.58 25.79
CA ARG A 155 18.32 -8.59 25.54
C ARG A 155 18.02 -8.75 24.05
N PRO A 156 17.71 -9.96 23.55
CA PRO A 156 17.22 -10.13 22.19
C PRO A 156 15.88 -9.38 22.05
N LEU A 157 15.93 -8.22 21.40
CA LEU A 157 14.83 -7.28 21.25
C LEU A 157 13.88 -7.76 20.15
N ARG A 158 12.63 -8.03 20.53
CA ARG A 158 11.52 -8.32 19.62
C ARG A 158 11.11 -7.02 18.91
N CYS A 159 11.12 -7.00 17.57
CA CYS A 159 10.57 -5.89 16.80
C CYS A 159 9.04 -5.86 16.94
N THR A 160 8.50 -4.84 17.64
CA THR A 160 7.07 -4.76 18.01
C THR A 160 6.20 -3.94 17.07
N THR A 161 6.77 -3.21 16.10
CA THR A 161 5.96 -2.36 15.20
C THR A 161 5.12 -3.21 14.26
N ARG A 162 3.79 -3.18 14.42
CA ARG A 162 2.83 -3.88 13.56
C ARG A 162 2.18 -2.84 12.64
N PHE A 163 2.08 -3.16 11.36
CA PHE A 163 1.30 -2.35 10.42
C PHE A 163 0.14 -3.17 9.86
N SER A 164 -0.93 -2.47 9.53
CA SER A 164 -2.14 -3.04 8.94
C SER A 164 -2.36 -2.45 7.55
N ILE A 165 -2.62 -3.30 6.57
CA ILE A 165 -3.00 -2.93 5.20
C ILE A 165 -4.49 -3.22 5.08
N ALA A 166 -5.28 -2.19 4.82
CA ALA A 166 -6.71 -2.33 4.59
C ALA A 166 -7.01 -2.22 3.09
N VAL A 167 -7.83 -3.14 2.59
CA VAL A 167 -8.37 -3.07 1.22
C VAL A 167 -9.73 -2.38 1.29
N PRO A 168 -9.87 -1.14 0.79
CA PRO A 168 -11.13 -0.43 0.88
C PRO A 168 -12.21 -1.13 0.06
N GLU A 169 -13.46 -1.06 0.52
CA GLU A 169 -14.61 -1.42 -0.31
C GLU A 169 -14.73 -0.41 -1.46
N TYR A 170 -14.56 -0.90 -2.68
CA TYR A 170 -14.87 -0.11 -3.87
C TYR A 170 -16.35 -0.29 -4.21
N THR A 171 -17.15 0.76 -4.05
CA THR A 171 -18.37 0.88 -4.86
C THR A 171 -17.88 1.18 -6.28
N GLN A 172 -18.03 0.24 -7.21
CA GLN A 172 -17.88 0.57 -8.63
C GLN A 172 -18.91 1.66 -8.94
N VAL A 173 -18.45 2.89 -9.17
CA VAL A 173 -19.30 3.91 -9.78
C VAL A 173 -19.46 3.44 -11.22
N THR A 174 -20.54 2.72 -11.49
CA THR A 174 -20.99 2.50 -12.86
C THR A 174 -21.23 3.88 -13.45
N SER A 175 -20.36 4.31 -14.37
CA SER A 175 -20.63 5.46 -15.22
C SER A 175 -21.77 5.07 -16.18
N SER A 176 -23.00 5.12 -15.66
CA SER A 176 -24.23 5.10 -16.43
C SER A 176 -24.74 6.53 -16.51
N GLY A 177 -24.57 7.18 -17.67
CA GLY A 177 -25.13 8.49 -17.98
C GLY A 177 -24.12 9.48 -18.51
#